data_AF-A0A0J0XUU7-F1
#
_entry.id   AF-A0A0J0XUU7-F1
#
_cell.length_a   1.000
_cell.length_b   1.000
_cell.length_c   1.000
_cell.angle_alpha   90.00
_cell.angle_beta   90.00
_cell.angle_gamma   90.00
#
_symmetry.space_group_name_H-M   'P 1'
#
loop_
_entity.id
_entity.type
_entity.pdbx_description
1 polymer ?
#
loop_
_entity_poly.entity_id
_entity_poly.type
_entity_poly.pdbx_seq_one_letter_code
_entity_poly.pdbx_strand_id
1 'polypeptide(L)'
;MSTSQKVRASELASKNKADLLAQLTELRTELATLRVQKVVGGSSSKLTKINTVRKSIARVLTVINQKQRQNLREFYKKSKYMPLDLRYKKTRAIRRRLTTKEANAVTVKAHKKAIHFPQRKYALKA
;
A
#
# COMPACT_ATOMS: atom_id res chain seq x y z
N MET A 1 5.18 -0.75 -36.85
CA MET A 1 4.41 0.24 -36.07
C MET A 1 3.98 -0.40 -34.76
N SER A 2 4.71 -0.13 -33.67
CA SER A 2 4.38 -0.68 -32.35
C SER A 2 2.99 -0.18 -31.94
N THR A 3 2.01 -1.08 -31.90
CA THR A 3 0.74 -0.81 -31.21
C THR A 3 1.10 -0.48 -29.76
N SER A 4 0.88 0.76 -29.33
CA SER A 4 1.03 1.20 -27.93
C SER A 4 0.14 0.32 -27.04
N GLN A 5 0.70 -0.83 -26.63
CA GLN A 5 0.03 -1.85 -25.86
C GLN A 5 -0.15 -1.31 -24.45
N LYS A 6 -1.35 -1.54 -23.91
CA LYS A 6 -1.69 -1.22 -22.52
C LYS A 6 -0.64 -1.84 -21.59
N VAL A 7 0.16 -0.99 -20.95
CA VAL A 7 1.18 -1.42 -19.98
C VAL A 7 0.54 -2.24 -18.87
N ARG A 8 1.00 -3.48 -18.67
CA ARG A 8 0.53 -4.36 -17.60
C ARG A 8 1.37 -4.16 -16.33
N ALA A 9 0.73 -4.20 -15.17
CA ALA A 9 1.42 -3.98 -13.91
C ALA A 9 2.42 -5.10 -13.57
N SER A 10 2.12 -6.34 -13.96
CA SER A 10 3.01 -7.50 -13.78
C SER A 10 4.36 -7.31 -14.47
N GLU A 11 4.36 -6.76 -15.68
CA GLU A 11 5.57 -6.49 -16.48
C GLU A 11 6.42 -5.36 -15.88
N LEU A 12 5.82 -4.44 -15.13
CA LEU A 12 6.54 -3.35 -14.47
C LEU A 12 7.20 -3.79 -13.16
N ALA A 13 6.69 -4.85 -12.53
CA ALA A 13 7.20 -5.32 -11.25
C ALA A 13 8.63 -5.90 -11.36
N SER A 14 8.99 -6.50 -12.49
CA SER A 14 10.33 -7.05 -12.74
C SER A 14 11.38 -6.00 -13.14
N LYS A 15 10.97 -4.83 -13.64
CA LYS A 15 11.89 -3.79 -14.13
C LYS A 15 12.61 -3.03 -13.01
N ASN A 16 13.80 -2.50 -13.30
CA ASN A 16 14.54 -1.68 -12.35
C ASN A 16 13.94 -0.26 -12.25
N LYS A 17 14.40 0.55 -11.29
CA LYS A 17 13.88 1.93 -11.10
C LYS A 17 14.23 2.86 -12.27
N ALA A 18 15.42 2.75 -12.85
CA ALA A 18 15.87 3.59 -13.96
C ALA A 18 15.01 3.35 -15.22
N ASP A 19 14.75 2.08 -15.55
CA ASP A 19 13.91 1.69 -16.69
C ASP A 19 12.47 2.20 -16.53
N LEU A 20 11.94 2.14 -15.30
CA LEU A 20 10.61 2.67 -15.00
C LEU A 20 10.54 4.20 -15.14
N LEU A 21 11.63 4.91 -14.81
CA LEU A 21 11.72 6.36 -15.01
C LEU A 21 11.85 6.74 -16.49
N ALA A 22 12.65 6.00 -17.25
CA ALA A 22 12.76 6.18 -18.70
C ALA A 22 11.40 5.95 -19.38
N GLN A 23 10.72 4.84 -19.07
CA GLN A 23 9.40 4.54 -19.59
C GLN A 23 8.35 5.60 -19.17
N LEU A 24 8.47 6.17 -17.96
CA LEU A 24 7.61 7.25 -17.50
C LEU A 24 7.83 8.54 -18.32
N THR A 25 9.08 8.88 -18.66
CA THR A 25 9.39 10.05 -19.49
C THR A 25 8.82 9.91 -20.89
N GLU A 26 8.98 8.74 -21.52
CA GLU A 26 8.41 8.45 -22.84
C GLU A 26 6.88 8.53 -22.86
N LEU A 27 6.21 7.97 -21.86
CA LEU A 27 4.75 8.05 -21.78
C LEU A 27 4.24 9.49 -21.57
N ARG A 28 5.02 10.32 -20.86
CA ARG A 28 4.68 11.75 -20.66
C ARG A 28 4.85 12.56 -21.94
N THR A 29 5.92 12.31 -22.72
CA THR A 29 6.11 12.97 -24.02
C THR A 29 5.04 12.52 -25.02
N GLU A 30 4.70 11.23 -25.07
CA GLU A 30 3.58 10.72 -25.88
C GLU A 30 2.25 11.37 -25.48
N LEU A 31 1.97 11.51 -24.19
CA LEU A 31 0.76 12.20 -23.73
C LEU A 31 0.73 13.66 -24.16
N ALA A 32 1.85 14.38 -24.08
CA ALA A 32 1.95 15.78 -24.49
C ALA A 32 1.66 15.93 -26.00
N THR A 33 2.25 15.08 -26.84
CA THR A 33 1.99 15.10 -28.29
C THR A 33 0.54 14.79 -28.62
N LEU A 34 -0.07 13.80 -27.94
CA LEU A 34 -1.50 13.48 -28.11
C LEU A 34 -2.44 14.63 -27.68
N ARG A 35 -2.05 15.42 -26.67
CA ARG A 35 -2.83 16.60 -26.25
C ARG A 35 -2.80 17.73 -27.28
N VAL A 36 -1.65 17.99 -27.89
CA VAL A 36 -1.55 18.98 -28.98
C VAL A 36 -2.40 18.52 -30.17
N GLN A 37 -2.29 17.25 -30.55
CA GLN A 37 -3.10 16.68 -31.64
C GLN A 37 -4.61 16.73 -31.38
N LYS A 38 -5.04 16.65 -30.11
CA LYS A 38 -6.44 16.84 -29.75
C LYS A 38 -6.95 18.24 -30.11
N VAL A 39 -6.13 19.28 -29.90
CA VAL A 39 -6.49 20.68 -30.19
C VAL A 39 -6.55 20.94 -31.70
N VAL A 40 -5.60 20.38 -32.46
CA VAL A 40 -5.51 20.57 -33.91
C VAL A 40 -6.59 19.78 -34.69
N GLY A 41 -7.39 18.94 -34.02
CA GLY A 41 -8.43 18.14 -34.67
C GLY A 41 -7.93 16.81 -35.24
N GLY A 42 -7.03 16.13 -34.54
CA GLY A 42 -6.48 14.83 -34.96
C GLY A 42 -7.50 13.68 -34.99
N SER A 43 -7.14 12.57 -35.65
CA SER A 43 -8.05 11.41 -35.83
C SER A 43 -8.54 10.79 -34.53
N SER A 44 -9.76 10.26 -34.53
CA SER A 44 -10.41 9.56 -33.40
C SER A 44 -9.54 8.45 -32.77
N SER A 45 -8.79 7.69 -33.58
CA SER A 45 -7.89 6.64 -33.08
C SER A 45 -6.76 7.15 -32.18
N LYS A 46 -6.33 8.40 -32.34
CA LYS A 46 -5.30 9.04 -31.50
C LYS A 46 -5.92 9.63 -30.23
N LEU A 47 -7.16 10.10 -30.30
CA LEU A 47 -7.90 10.62 -29.14
C LEU A 47 -8.20 9.54 -28.10
N THR A 48 -8.60 8.34 -28.54
CA THR A 48 -8.87 7.20 -27.64
C THR A 48 -7.62 6.73 -26.88
N LYS A 49 -6.41 6.91 -27.46
CA LYS A 49 -5.13 6.60 -26.81
C LYS A 49 -4.80 7.50 -25.61
N ILE A 50 -5.38 8.70 -25.50
CA ILE A 50 -5.12 9.60 -24.36
C ILE A 50 -5.48 8.91 -23.04
N ASN A 51 -6.61 8.21 -23.00
CA ASN A 51 -7.07 7.51 -21.79
C ASN A 51 -6.13 6.34 -21.44
N THR A 52 -5.69 5.57 -22.44
CA THR A 52 -4.80 4.43 -22.22
C THR A 52 -3.45 4.88 -21.71
N VAL A 53 -2.84 5.90 -22.33
CA VAL A 53 -1.54 6.46 -21.91
C VAL A 53 -1.63 7.05 -20.50
N ARG A 54 -2.69 7.80 -20.15
CA ARG A 54 -2.92 8.29 -18.78
C ARG A 54 -2.95 7.17 -17.75
N LYS A 55 -3.66 6.08 -18.04
CA LYS A 55 -3.72 4.91 -17.16
C LYS A 55 -2.38 4.21 -17.07
N SER A 56 -1.60 4.14 -18.16
CA SER A 56 -0.25 3.56 -18.16
C SER A 56 0.71 4.36 -17.28
N ILE A 57 0.72 5.71 -17.38
CA ILE A 57 1.50 6.60 -16.50
C ILE A 57 1.17 6.34 -15.03
N ALA A 58 -0.13 6.27 -14.69
CA ALA A 58 -0.57 6.01 -13.32
C ALA A 58 -0.08 4.65 -12.79
N ARG A 59 -0.09 3.59 -13.61
CA ARG A 59 0.45 2.27 -13.23
C ARG A 59 1.95 2.34 -12.94
N VAL A 60 2.74 2.97 -13.81
CA VAL A 60 4.19 3.12 -13.62
C VAL A 60 4.51 3.85 -12.31
N LEU A 61 3.85 4.98 -12.05
CA LEU A 61 4.01 5.72 -10.80
C LEU A 61 3.61 4.90 -9.57
N THR A 62 2.55 4.10 -9.68
CA THR A 62 2.09 3.24 -8.59
C THR A 62 3.15 2.20 -8.23
N VAL A 63 3.73 1.52 -9.22
CA VAL A 63 4.78 0.50 -8.99
C VAL A 63 6.05 1.12 -8.40
N ILE A 64 6.47 2.29 -8.89
CA ILE A 64 7.61 3.03 -8.31
C ILE A 64 7.36 3.34 -6.82
N ASN A 65 6.19 3.88 -6.49
CA ASN A 65 5.83 4.22 -5.11
C ASN A 65 5.71 2.97 -4.22
N GLN A 66 5.16 1.87 -4.73
CA GLN A 66 5.08 0.60 -4.01
C GLN A 66 6.47 0.07 -3.64
N LYS A 67 7.39 -0.01 -4.61
CA LYS A 67 8.78 -0.45 -4.37
C LYS A 67 9.50 0.44 -3.38
N GLN A 68 9.40 1.77 -3.53
CA GLN A 68 10.02 2.70 -2.59
C GLN A 68 9.47 2.54 -1.17
N ARG A 69 8.15 2.41 -1.01
CA ARG A 69 7.55 2.19 0.32
C ARG A 69 7.93 0.84 0.91
N GLN A 70 8.03 -0.21 0.10
CA GLN A 70 8.45 -1.53 0.57
C GLN A 70 9.88 -1.49 1.11
N ASN A 71 10.83 -0.93 0.36
CA ASN A 71 12.22 -0.81 0.79
C ASN A 71 12.34 -0.01 2.09
N LEU A 72 11.57 1.08 2.25
CA LEU A 72 11.53 1.85 3.49
C LEU A 72 10.92 1.05 4.66
N ARG A 73 9.88 0.22 4.41
CA ARG A 73 9.31 -0.66 5.43
C ARG A 73 10.30 -1.70 5.91
N GLU A 74 11.10 -2.26 5.00
CA GLU A 74 12.15 -3.23 5.32
C GLU A 74 13.24 -2.59 6.17
N PHE A 75 13.70 -1.40 5.78
CA PHE A 75 14.68 -0.63 6.55
C PHE A 75 14.22 -0.32 7.98
N TYR A 76 12.97 0.14 8.16
CA TYR A 76 12.41 0.52 9.47
C TYR A 76 11.76 -0.64 10.25
N LYS A 77 11.80 -1.90 9.76
CA LYS A 77 11.01 -3.03 10.31
C LYS A 77 11.23 -3.29 11.80
N LYS A 78 12.45 -3.07 12.30
CA LYS A 78 12.84 -3.32 13.71
C LYS A 78 13.10 -2.03 14.48
N SER A 79 12.96 -0.87 13.85
CA SER A 79 13.20 0.42 14.48
C SER A 79 12.04 0.76 15.42
N LYS A 80 12.36 1.25 16.62
CA LYS A 80 11.36 1.73 17.59
C LYS A 80 10.47 2.84 17.00
N TYR A 81 11.07 3.74 16.24
CA TYR A 81 10.38 4.86 15.62
C TYR A 81 10.30 4.68 14.11
N MET A 82 9.06 4.68 13.60
CA MET A 82 8.78 4.70 12.17
C MET A 82 8.14 6.04 11.75
N PRO A 83 8.40 6.50 10.51
CA PRO A 83 7.69 7.63 9.91
C PRO A 83 6.17 7.44 9.97
N LEU A 84 5.41 8.53 10.12
CA LEU A 84 3.95 8.50 10.26
C LEU A 84 3.26 7.78 9.09
N ASP A 85 3.79 7.95 7.87
CA ASP A 85 3.26 7.31 6.64
C ASP A 85 3.39 5.79 6.61
N LEU A 86 4.29 5.22 7.41
CA LEU A 86 4.51 3.78 7.49
C LEU A 86 3.78 3.14 8.67
N ARG A 87 3.27 3.93 9.62
CA ARG A 87 2.51 3.42 10.76
C ARG A 87 1.20 2.80 10.29
N TYR A 88 0.71 1.83 11.08
CA TYR A 88 -0.58 1.20 10.80
C TYR A 88 -1.71 2.24 10.89
N LYS A 89 -2.61 2.24 9.90
CA LYS A 89 -3.76 3.15 9.85
C LYS A 89 -4.86 2.65 10.80
N LYS A 90 -4.88 3.19 12.02
CA LYS A 90 -5.89 2.98 13.07
C LYS A 90 -6.54 4.31 13.45
N THR A 91 -7.76 4.24 13.99
CA THR A 91 -8.40 5.41 14.59
C THR A 91 -7.58 5.91 15.79
N ARG A 92 -7.74 7.19 16.15
CA ARG A 92 -7.04 7.80 17.29
C ARG A 92 -7.36 7.05 18.59
N ALA A 93 -8.62 6.69 18.80
CA ALA A 93 -9.07 5.90 19.95
C ALA A 93 -8.33 4.56 20.07
N ILE A 94 -8.23 3.79 18.97
CA ILE A 94 -7.52 2.50 18.97
C ILE A 94 -6.00 2.68 19.20
N ARG A 95 -5.41 3.80 18.78
CA ARG A 95 -3.99 4.09 19.04
C ARG A 95 -3.70 4.51 20.49
N ARG A 96 -4.71 5.02 21.21
CA ARG A 96 -4.58 5.53 22.59
C ARG A 96 -5.03 4.55 23.66
N ARG A 97 -5.85 3.55 23.32
CA ARG A 97 -6.25 2.50 24.27
C ARG A 97 -5.04 1.68 24.73
N LEU A 98 -5.18 1.08 25.91
CA LEU A 98 -4.21 0.13 26.46
C LEU A 98 -3.96 -1.05 25.51
N THR A 99 -2.74 -1.57 25.55
CA THR A 99 -2.43 -2.86 24.90
C THR A 99 -3.18 -3.99 25.60
N THR A 100 -3.40 -5.10 24.88
CA THR A 100 -4.06 -6.29 25.47
C THR A 100 -3.31 -6.84 26.68
N LYS A 101 -1.97 -6.75 26.66
CA LYS A 101 -1.12 -7.15 27.78
C LYS A 101 -1.33 -6.26 29.01
N GLU A 102 -1.42 -4.94 28.81
CA GLU A 102 -1.68 -3.99 29.90
C GLU A 102 -3.09 -4.16 30.46
N ALA A 103 -4.10 -4.31 29.59
CA ALA A 103 -5.48 -4.52 30.01
C ALA A 103 -5.68 -5.82 30.79
N ASN A 104 -4.94 -6.88 30.43
CA ASN A 104 -4.98 -8.17 31.10
C ASN A 104 -3.91 -8.31 32.19
N ALA A 105 -3.18 -7.24 32.52
CA ALA A 105 -2.13 -7.31 33.53
C ALA A 105 -2.76 -7.57 34.90
N VAL A 106 -2.51 -8.74 35.47
CA VAL A 106 -3.00 -9.15 36.78
C VAL A 106 -1.87 -9.04 37.80
N THR A 107 -2.18 -8.55 38.99
CA THR A 107 -1.19 -8.49 40.08
C THR A 107 -0.77 -9.90 40.52
N VAL A 108 0.46 -10.04 41.05
CA VAL A 108 0.98 -11.34 41.52
C VAL A 108 0.03 -11.98 42.55
N LYS A 109 -0.59 -11.17 43.43
CA LYS A 109 -1.58 -11.63 44.42
C LYS A 109 -2.83 -12.21 43.74
N ALA A 110 -3.41 -11.50 42.78
CA ALA A 110 -4.59 -11.97 42.06
C ALA A 110 -4.30 -13.19 41.19
N HIS A 111 -3.12 -13.27 40.56
CA HIS A 111 -2.67 -14.45 39.82
C HIS A 111 -2.57 -15.68 40.72
N LYS A 112 -1.92 -15.55 41.89
CA LYS A 112 -1.88 -16.62 42.90
C LYS A 112 -3.30 -17.05 43.29
N LYS A 113 -4.20 -16.10 43.60
CA LYS A 113 -5.59 -16.43 43.95
C LYS A 113 -6.30 -17.21 42.84
N ALA A 114 -6.14 -16.81 41.58
CA ALA A 114 -6.77 -17.48 40.44
C ALA A 114 -6.25 -18.91 40.23
N ILE A 115 -4.96 -19.17 40.46
CA ILE A 115 -4.38 -20.52 40.42
C ILE A 115 -4.98 -21.40 41.51
N HIS A 116 -5.05 -20.91 42.75
CA HIS A 116 -5.50 -21.70 43.89
C HIS A 116 -7.02 -21.90 43.92
N PHE A 117 -7.79 -20.93 43.42
CA PHE A 117 -9.26 -20.94 43.43
C PHE A 117 -9.83 -20.64 42.03
N PRO A 118 -9.68 -21.57 41.07
CA PRO A 118 -10.27 -21.41 39.75
C PRO A 118 -11.80 -21.53 39.83
N GLN A 119 -12.51 -20.79 38.97
CA GLN A 119 -13.95 -21.01 38.79
C GLN A 119 -14.17 -22.42 38.22
N ARG A 120 -14.83 -23.27 39.00
CA ARG A 120 -15.16 -24.64 38.59
C ARG A 120 -16.56 -24.65 37.99
N LYS A 121 -16.73 -25.39 36.89
CA LYS A 121 -18.06 -25.70 36.36
C LYS A 121 -18.64 -26.85 37.18
N TYR A 122 -19.87 -26.70 37.63
CA TYR A 122 -20.61 -27.75 38.34
C TYR A 122 -22.07 -27.72 37.89
N ALA A 123 -22.75 -28.85 38.04
CA ALA A 123 -24.18 -29.00 37.83
C ALA A 123 -24.79 -29.65 39.08
N LEU A 124 -26.00 -29.24 39.44
CA LEU A 124 -26.76 -29.85 40.51
C LEU A 124 -27.70 -30.89 39.91
N LYS A 125 -27.73 -32.07 40.51
CA LYS A 125 -28.68 -33.11 40.15
C LYS A 125 -30.03 -32.77 40.80
N ALA A 126 -31.11 -32.86 40.03
CA ALA A 126 -32.47 -32.81 40.56
C ALA A 126 -32.81 -34.14 41.24
#